data_AF-A0A3A9WAL5-F1
#
_entry.id   AF-A0A3A9WAL5-F1
#
_cell.length_a   1.000
_cell.length_b   1.000
_cell.length_c   1.000
_cell.angle_alpha   90.00
_cell.angle_beta   90.00
_cell.angle_gamma   90.00
#
_symmetry.space_group_name_H-M   'P 1'
#
loop_
_entity.id
_entity.type
_entity.pdbx_description
1 polymer ?
#
loop_
_entity_poly.entity_id
_entity_poly.type
_entity_poly.pdbx_seq_one_letter_code
_entity_poly.pdbx_strand_id
1 'polypeptide(L)'
;MTNTEKTRIYRVEAMMHRFFSLYESKNTEFSLVRELLYEDGFEWLSPSGNLVGIQAFENSFNELNKDWGYSHRPFEMTVKLINDKKASLSFNYIYQPVQDGNIVLHAKGHYEIECIDNAEKFPRIQKCDLTLLEMIEVGGFIDMYNMNNALFNDYKLKAEQISKA
;
A
#
# COMPACT_ATOMS: atom_id res chain seq x y z
N MET A 1 -15.20 19.56 -5.40
CA MET A 1 -14.31 18.95 -4.40
C MET A 1 -13.62 20.06 -3.61
N THR A 2 -13.84 20.09 -2.30
CA THR A 2 -13.30 21.04 -1.34
C THR A 2 -11.80 20.81 -1.12
N ASN A 3 -11.10 21.79 -0.53
CA ASN A 3 -9.69 21.64 -0.14
C ASN A 3 -9.52 20.48 0.85
N THR A 4 -10.44 20.33 1.81
CA THR A 4 -10.46 19.21 2.76
C THR A 4 -10.54 17.87 2.03
N GLU A 5 -11.46 17.71 1.09
CA GLU A 5 -11.61 16.47 0.33
C GLU A 5 -10.33 16.13 -0.47
N LYS A 6 -9.73 17.13 -1.14
CA LYS A 6 -8.47 16.95 -1.89
C LYS A 6 -7.32 16.54 -0.98
N THR A 7 -7.17 17.19 0.17
CA THR A 7 -6.13 16.85 1.16
C THR A 7 -6.26 15.40 1.62
N ARG A 8 -7.49 14.94 1.88
CA ARG A 8 -7.74 13.56 2.30
C ARG A 8 -7.41 12.54 1.21
N ILE A 9 -7.76 12.82 -0.04
CA ILE A 9 -7.40 11.98 -1.18
C ILE A 9 -5.87 11.81 -1.27
N TYR A 10 -5.12 12.92 -1.26
CA TYR A 10 -3.66 12.85 -1.33
C TYR A 10 -3.03 12.14 -0.12
N ARG A 11 -3.61 12.26 1.07
CA ARG A 11 -3.15 11.50 2.25
C ARG A 11 -3.32 10.00 2.06
N VAL A 12 -4.43 9.55 1.48
CA VAL A 12 -4.70 8.13 1.22
C VAL A 12 -3.79 7.58 0.13
N GLU A 13 -3.56 8.33 -0.94
CA GLU A 13 -2.59 7.95 -1.99
C GLU A 13 -1.17 7.86 -1.41
N ALA A 14 -0.76 8.84 -0.62
CA ALA A 14 0.53 8.84 0.07
C ALA A 14 0.69 7.63 1.00
N MET A 15 -0.36 7.26 1.75
CA MET A 15 -0.36 6.09 2.64
C MET A 15 0.00 4.81 1.89
N MET A 16 -0.60 4.57 0.72
CA MET A 16 -0.37 3.33 -0.02
C MET A 16 1.04 3.23 -0.60
N HIS A 17 1.54 4.33 -1.16
CA HIS A 17 2.92 4.38 -1.65
C HIS A 17 3.94 4.23 -0.53
N ARG A 18 3.67 4.80 0.65
CA ARG A 18 4.50 4.58 1.84
C ARG A 18 4.50 3.11 2.22
N PHE A 19 3.34 2.47 2.29
CA PHE A 19 3.22 1.04 2.60
C PHE A 19 4.07 0.19 1.66
N PHE A 20 3.96 0.38 0.34
CA PHE A 20 4.77 -0.38 -0.62
C PHE A 20 6.27 -0.10 -0.47
N SER A 21 6.70 1.16 -0.33
CA SER A 21 8.13 1.46 -0.12
C SER A 21 8.69 0.79 1.15
N LEU A 22 7.88 0.69 2.21
CA LEU A 22 8.26 0.01 3.44
C LEU A 22 8.33 -1.51 3.22
N TYR A 23 7.36 -2.08 2.51
CA TYR A 23 7.32 -3.51 2.21
C TYR A 23 8.48 -3.97 1.31
N GLU A 24 8.85 -3.14 0.34
CA GLU A 24 9.90 -3.43 -0.65
C GLU A 24 11.32 -3.25 -0.08
N SER A 25 11.46 -2.54 1.04
CA SER A 25 12.75 -2.32 1.70
C SER A 25 13.14 -3.52 2.56
N LYS A 26 14.38 -4.00 2.35
CA LYS A 26 14.96 -5.16 3.04
C LYS A 26 15.13 -4.97 4.56
N ASN A 27 15.28 -3.72 5.01
CA ASN A 27 15.62 -3.38 6.40
C ASN A 27 14.48 -2.67 7.12
N THR A 28 13.25 -2.85 6.66
CA THR A 28 12.09 -2.22 7.30
C THR A 28 11.72 -2.95 8.58
N GLU A 29 11.77 -2.20 9.69
CA GLU A 29 11.17 -2.61 10.96
C GLU A 29 9.64 -2.60 10.86
N PHE A 30 8.98 -3.65 11.36
CA PHE A 30 7.52 -3.77 11.29
C PHE A 30 6.79 -2.61 11.99
N SER A 31 7.40 -2.00 13.01
CA SER A 31 6.84 -0.83 13.70
C SER A 31 6.48 0.33 12.76
N LEU A 32 7.22 0.51 11.66
CA LEU A 32 6.94 1.53 10.65
C LEU A 32 5.72 1.15 9.79
N VAL A 33 5.55 -0.14 9.47
CA VAL A 33 4.38 -0.66 8.75
C VAL A 33 3.14 -0.56 9.64
N ARG A 34 3.30 -0.89 10.93
CA ARG A 34 2.23 -0.81 11.95
C ARG A 34 1.63 0.59 12.08
N GLU A 35 2.41 1.66 11.86
CA GLU A 35 1.87 3.04 11.82
C GLU A 35 0.75 3.23 10.78
N LEU A 36 0.68 2.36 9.76
CA LEU A 36 -0.28 2.41 8.66
C LEU A 36 -1.42 1.41 8.82
N LEU A 37 -1.46 0.62 9.90
CA LEU A 37 -2.49 -0.39 10.13
C LEU A 37 -3.45 0.07 11.23
N TYR A 38 -4.75 -0.10 11.00
CA TYR A 38 -5.77 0.24 11.99
C TYR A 38 -5.91 -0.92 12.99
N GLU A 39 -5.74 -0.68 14.29
CA GLU A 39 -5.63 -1.78 15.26
C GLU A 39 -6.92 -2.62 15.39
N ASP A 40 -8.07 -1.95 15.37
CA ASP A 40 -9.37 -2.58 15.59
C ASP A 40 -9.98 -3.09 14.29
N GLY A 41 -9.98 -4.41 14.11
CA GLY A 41 -10.60 -5.07 12.95
C GLY A 41 -9.76 -4.99 11.67
N PHE A 42 -8.42 -4.97 11.80
CA PHE A 42 -7.54 -5.12 10.66
C PHE A 42 -7.75 -6.45 9.93
N GLU A 43 -7.91 -6.41 8.61
CA GLU A 43 -7.99 -7.58 7.76
C GLU A 43 -7.19 -7.40 6.47
N TRP A 44 -6.38 -8.41 6.12
CA TRP A 44 -5.69 -8.51 4.84
C TRP A 44 -6.04 -9.83 4.17
N LEU A 45 -6.94 -9.78 3.21
CA LEU A 45 -7.48 -10.94 2.52
C LEU A 45 -6.76 -11.07 1.17
N SER A 46 -6.15 -12.22 0.90
CA SER A 46 -5.36 -12.44 -0.31
C SER A 46 -5.56 -13.85 -0.88
N PRO A 47 -5.25 -14.08 -2.17
CA PRO A 47 -5.34 -15.42 -2.76
C PRO A 47 -4.42 -16.44 -2.09
N SER A 48 -3.33 -16.00 -1.46
CA SER A 48 -2.39 -16.83 -0.69
C SER A 48 -2.84 -17.13 0.74
N GLY A 49 -3.88 -16.46 1.24
CA GLY A 49 -4.37 -16.62 2.60
C GLY A 49 -4.88 -15.31 3.20
N ASN A 50 -5.67 -15.46 4.27
CA ASN A 50 -6.28 -14.35 4.99
C ASN A 50 -5.55 -14.11 6.31
N LEU A 51 -5.19 -12.85 6.56
CA LEU A 51 -4.52 -12.40 7.77
C LEU A 51 -5.47 -11.49 8.53
N VAL A 52 -6.02 -11.97 9.64
CA VAL A 52 -6.96 -11.23 10.48
C VAL A 52 -6.23 -10.75 11.74
N GLY A 53 -6.21 -9.44 11.94
CA GLY A 53 -5.50 -8.76 13.02
C GLY A 53 -4.03 -8.47 12.70
N ILE A 54 -3.49 -7.42 13.35
CA ILE A 54 -2.11 -6.95 13.14
C ILE A 54 -1.09 -8.06 13.41
N GLN A 55 -1.30 -8.90 14.43
CA GLN A 55 -0.34 -9.95 14.77
C GLN A 55 -0.16 -10.99 13.65
N ALA A 56 -1.24 -11.38 12.99
CA ALA A 56 -1.17 -12.32 11.86
C ALA A 56 -0.37 -11.72 10.70
N PHE A 57 -0.59 -10.42 10.45
CA PHE A 57 0.13 -9.68 9.42
C PHE A 57 1.61 -9.48 9.75
N GLU A 58 1.94 -9.15 11.00
CA GLU A 58 3.30 -9.03 11.50
C GLU A 58 4.09 -10.32 11.33
N ASN A 59 3.50 -11.46 11.73
CA ASN A 59 4.13 -12.76 11.57
C ASN A 59 4.45 -13.04 10.09
N SER A 60 3.47 -12.83 9.21
CA SER A 60 3.68 -13.00 7.76
C SER A 60 4.76 -12.06 7.21
N PHE A 61 4.79 -10.80 7.65
CA PHE A 61 5.79 -9.82 7.23
C PHE A 61 7.22 -10.20 7.66
N ASN A 62 7.35 -10.78 8.85
CA ASN A 62 8.64 -11.21 9.40
C ASN A 62 9.13 -12.53 8.79
N GLU A 63 8.23 -13.35 8.25
CA GLU A 63 8.56 -14.57 7.50
C GLU A 63 9.00 -14.29 6.05
N LEU A 64 8.78 -13.07 5.54
CA LEU A 64 9.26 -12.69 4.20
C LEU A 64 10.76 -12.84 4.10
N ASN A 65 11.22 -13.52 3.05
CA ASN A 65 12.63 -13.60 2.74
C ASN A 65 13.14 -12.20 2.36
N LYS A 66 13.98 -11.61 3.21
CA LYS A 66 14.52 -10.26 3.03
C LYS A 66 15.60 -10.18 1.95
N ASP A 67 16.11 -11.31 1.46
CA ASP A 67 17.06 -11.35 0.36
C ASP A 67 16.37 -11.16 -1.00
N TRP A 68 15.07 -11.47 -1.07
CA TRP A 68 14.28 -11.30 -2.28
C TRP A 68 14.05 -9.81 -2.60
N GLY A 69 13.92 -9.51 -3.90
CA GLY A 69 13.42 -8.23 -4.37
C GLY A 69 11.90 -8.31 -4.50
N TYR A 70 11.18 -7.32 -3.97
CA TYR A 70 9.74 -7.19 -4.15
C TYR A 70 9.46 -5.88 -4.87
N SER A 71 8.46 -5.86 -5.74
CA SER A 71 8.06 -4.67 -6.49
C SER A 71 6.56 -4.66 -6.70
N HIS A 72 5.92 -3.58 -6.28
CA HIS A 72 4.51 -3.26 -6.45
C HIS A 72 4.40 -1.99 -7.29
N ARG A 73 3.74 -2.13 -8.44
CA ARG A 73 3.46 -1.04 -9.37
C ARG A 73 1.98 -0.73 -9.37
N PRO A 74 1.48 0.14 -8.48
CA PRO A 74 0.08 0.56 -8.53
C PRO A 74 -0.18 1.45 -9.75
N PHE A 75 -1.36 1.30 -10.35
CA PHE A 75 -1.86 2.14 -11.44
C PHE A 75 -3.40 2.21 -11.39
N GLU A 76 -3.96 3.21 -12.09
CA GLU A 76 -5.42 3.48 -12.08
C GLU A 76 -5.97 3.68 -10.66
N MET A 77 -5.18 4.36 -9.82
CA MET A 77 -5.52 4.60 -8.42
C MET A 77 -6.71 5.56 -8.29
N THR A 78 -7.73 5.12 -7.54
CA THR A 78 -8.94 5.89 -7.28
C THR A 78 -9.24 5.90 -5.79
N VAL A 79 -9.42 7.09 -5.22
CA VAL A 79 -9.87 7.28 -3.84
C VAL A 79 -11.30 7.79 -3.82
N LYS A 80 -12.16 7.14 -3.02
CA LYS A 80 -13.53 7.58 -2.75
C LYS A 80 -13.68 7.88 -1.26
N LEU A 81 -14.05 9.11 -0.94
CA LEU A 81 -14.38 9.49 0.44
C LEU A 81 -15.77 8.95 0.78
N ILE A 82 -15.88 8.16 1.84
CA ILE A 82 -17.14 7.55 2.28
C ILE A 82 -17.87 8.47 3.25
N ASN A 83 -17.12 9.01 4.22
CA ASN A 83 -17.57 10.00 5.18
C ASN A 83 -16.35 10.77 5.71
N ASP A 84 -16.54 11.59 6.75
CA ASP A 84 -15.51 12.44 7.34
C ASP A 84 -14.29 11.70 7.89
N LYS A 85 -14.40 10.40 8.16
CA LYS A 85 -13.34 9.57 8.76
C LYS A 85 -12.96 8.34 7.95
N LYS A 86 -13.74 7.97 6.93
CA LYS A 86 -13.53 6.77 6.12
C LYS A 86 -13.34 7.11 4.64
N ALA A 87 -12.46 6.36 4.00
CA ALA A 87 -12.27 6.38 2.56
C ALA A 87 -12.04 4.96 2.04
N SER A 88 -12.38 4.71 0.78
CA SER A 88 -11.96 3.53 0.04
C SER A 88 -10.92 3.91 -1.00
N LEU A 89 -9.99 3.00 -1.25
CA LEU A 89 -8.92 3.10 -2.24
C LEU A 89 -8.99 1.85 -3.11
N SER A 90 -9.09 2.05 -4.42
CA SER A 90 -9.14 0.98 -5.42
C SER A 90 -8.07 1.21 -6.47
N PHE A 91 -7.29 0.19 -6.81
CA PHE A 91 -6.26 0.28 -7.84
C PHE A 91 -5.85 -1.09 -8.38
N ASN A 92 -5.35 -1.09 -9.61
CA ASN A 92 -4.69 -2.25 -10.19
C ASN A 92 -3.19 -2.22 -9.86
N TYR A 93 -2.55 -3.37 -9.81
CA TYR A 93 -1.11 -3.46 -9.58
C TYR A 93 -0.44 -4.52 -10.45
N ILE A 94 0.85 -4.31 -10.72
CA ILE A 94 1.76 -5.38 -11.14
C ILE A 94 2.69 -5.70 -9.97
N TYR A 95 2.82 -6.99 -9.65
CA TYR A 95 3.72 -7.50 -8.63
C TYR A 95 4.80 -8.39 -9.23
N GLN A 96 6.04 -8.17 -8.80
CA GLN A 96 7.22 -8.91 -9.25
C GLN A 96 8.14 -9.26 -8.06
N PRO A 97 8.06 -10.48 -7.53
CA PRO A 97 9.11 -11.02 -6.66
C PRO A 97 10.28 -11.58 -7.48
N VAL A 98 11.50 -11.29 -7.02
CA VAL A 98 12.76 -11.78 -7.58
C VAL A 98 13.55 -12.51 -6.52
N GLN A 99 14.00 -13.71 -6.88
CA GLN A 99 14.88 -14.56 -6.08
C GLN A 99 16.19 -14.77 -6.85
N ASP A 100 17.33 -14.45 -6.24
CA ASP A 100 18.68 -14.66 -6.81
C ASP A 100 18.84 -14.05 -8.22
N GLY A 101 18.22 -12.89 -8.44
CA GLY A 101 18.20 -12.20 -9.73
C GLY A 101 17.24 -12.78 -10.77
N ASN A 102 16.58 -13.89 -10.47
CA ASN A 102 15.55 -14.51 -11.30
C ASN A 102 14.16 -14.10 -10.83
N ILE A 103 13.33 -13.72 -11.79
CA ILE A 103 11.93 -13.42 -11.52
C ILE A 103 11.22 -14.75 -11.22
N VAL A 104 10.51 -14.79 -10.09
CA VAL A 104 9.78 -15.99 -9.65
C VAL A 104 8.31 -15.92 -10.06
N LEU A 105 7.73 -14.72 -10.04
CA LEU A 105 6.31 -14.51 -10.31
C LEU A 105 6.09 -13.14 -10.95
N HIS A 106 5.09 -13.08 -11.82
CA HIS A 106 4.59 -11.85 -12.39
C HIS A 106 3.07 -11.91 -12.32
N ALA A 107 2.48 -11.07 -11.49
CA ALA A 107 1.05 -11.05 -11.28
C ALA A 107 0.51 -9.65 -11.56
N LYS A 108 -0.61 -9.60 -12.28
CA LYS A 108 -1.49 -8.44 -12.26
C LYS A 108 -2.64 -8.75 -11.32
N GLY A 109 -2.95 -7.80 -10.47
CA GLY A 109 -4.07 -7.93 -9.55
C GLY A 109 -4.77 -6.61 -9.30
N HIS A 110 -5.70 -6.68 -8.36
CA HIS A 110 -6.53 -5.56 -7.94
C HIS A 110 -6.58 -5.48 -6.41
N TYR A 111 -6.42 -4.27 -5.88
CA TYR A 111 -6.58 -3.95 -4.47
C TYR A 111 -7.89 -3.18 -4.27
N GLU A 112 -8.72 -3.62 -3.33
CA GLU A 112 -9.80 -2.85 -2.73
C GLU A 112 -9.48 -2.64 -1.26
N ILE A 113 -9.35 -1.39 -0.84
CA ILE A 113 -8.88 -1.02 0.50
C ILE A 113 -9.88 -0.10 1.19
N GLU A 114 -10.26 -0.44 2.42
CA GLU A 114 -10.93 0.47 3.33
C GLU A 114 -9.91 1.06 4.31
N CYS A 115 -9.95 2.37 4.50
CA CYS A 115 -9.04 3.07 5.40
C CYS A 115 -9.75 4.09 6.27
N ILE A 116 -9.16 4.32 7.45
CA ILE A 116 -9.55 5.35 8.42
C ILE A 116 -8.62 6.55 8.25
N ASP A 117 -9.18 7.71 7.93
CA ASP A 117 -8.49 8.99 7.87
C ASP A 117 -9.21 9.98 8.80
N ASN A 118 -8.80 9.98 10.06
CA ASN A 118 -9.32 10.83 11.13
C ASN A 118 -8.40 12.04 11.42
N ALA A 119 -7.63 12.47 10.42
CA ALA A 119 -6.64 13.55 10.51
C ALA A 119 -5.45 13.29 11.45
N GLU A 120 -5.16 12.02 11.77
CA GLU A 120 -3.90 11.63 12.41
C GLU A 120 -2.68 11.82 11.48
N LYS A 121 -1.48 11.44 11.97
CA LYS A 121 -0.23 11.49 11.18
C LYS A 121 -0.38 10.82 9.82
N PHE A 122 -1.00 9.65 9.75
CA PHE A 122 -1.29 8.91 8.53
C PHE A 122 -2.72 8.37 8.56
N PRO A 123 -3.40 8.26 7.41
CA PRO A 123 -4.49 7.31 7.27
C PRO A 123 -4.01 5.89 7.58
N ARG A 124 -4.93 5.03 8.02
CA ARG A 124 -4.63 3.65 8.40
C ARG A 124 -5.52 2.67 7.66
N ILE A 125 -4.93 1.60 7.13
CA ILE A 125 -5.62 0.49 6.46
C ILE A 125 -6.41 -0.29 7.51
N GLN A 126 -7.73 -0.38 7.32
CA GLN A 126 -8.61 -1.23 8.12
C GLN A 126 -8.83 -2.56 7.43
N LYS A 127 -9.13 -2.54 6.13
CA LYS A 127 -9.35 -3.76 5.36
C LYS A 127 -8.67 -3.66 4.01
N CYS A 128 -8.06 -4.75 3.58
CA CYS A 128 -7.49 -4.92 2.26
C CYS A 128 -8.00 -6.23 1.65
N ASP A 129 -8.69 -6.12 0.51
CA ASP A 129 -9.14 -7.24 -0.31
C ASP A 129 -8.29 -7.29 -1.59
N LEU A 130 -7.42 -8.30 -1.69
CA LEU A 130 -6.52 -8.50 -2.81
C LEU A 130 -7.08 -9.58 -3.74
N THR A 131 -7.21 -9.25 -5.03
CA THR A 131 -7.61 -10.20 -6.07
C THR A 131 -6.49 -10.38 -7.08
N LEU A 132 -6.14 -11.64 -7.37
CA LEU A 132 -5.31 -11.97 -8.53
C LEU A 132 -6.19 -11.91 -9.77
N LEU A 133 -5.81 -11.09 -10.76
CA LEU A 133 -6.54 -11.00 -12.03
C LEU A 133 -5.94 -11.97 -13.04
N GLU A 134 -4.63 -11.90 -13.24
CA GLU A 134 -3.93 -12.74 -14.20
C GLU A 134 -2.45 -12.86 -13.86
N MET A 135 -1.87 -13.98 -14.26
CA MET A 135 -0.43 -14.17 -14.36
C MET A 135 0.05 -13.51 -15.65
N ILE A 136 1.06 -12.66 -15.58
CA ILE A 136 1.57 -11.92 -16.74
C ILE A 136 3.01 -12.29 -17.02
N GLU A 137 3.48 -12.01 -18.23
CA GLU A 137 4.91 -11.98 -18.53
C GLU A 137 5.31 -10.51 -18.69
N VAL A 138 6.23 -10.04 -17.86
CA VAL A 138 6.90 -8.75 -18.06
C VAL A 138 8.40 -9.02 -18.21
N GLY A 139 9.14 -8.06 -18.74
CA GLY A 139 10.58 -8.20 -19.01
C GLY A 139 11.41 -8.28 -17.72
N GLY A 140 12.47 -7.47 -17.65
CA GLY A 140 13.32 -7.41 -16.45
C GLY A 140 12.58 -6.95 -15.19
N PHE A 141 13.21 -7.19 -14.04
CA PHE A 141 12.75 -6.64 -12.77
C PHE A 141 12.78 -5.10 -12.80
N ILE A 142 11.71 -4.48 -12.32
CA ILE A 142 11.61 -3.03 -12.17
C ILE A 142 11.54 -2.75 -10.67
N ASP A 143 12.61 -2.20 -10.11
CA ASP A 143 12.65 -1.76 -8.72
C ASP A 143 11.75 -0.53 -8.53
N MET A 144 10.74 -0.67 -7.68
CA MET A 144 9.77 0.38 -7.40
C MET A 144 9.99 1.08 -6.07
N TYR A 145 10.95 0.66 -5.25
CA TYR A 145 11.17 1.22 -3.92
C TYR A 145 11.34 2.75 -3.97
N ASN A 146 12.26 3.23 -4.81
CA ASN A 146 12.56 4.66 -4.94
C ASN A 146 11.38 5.44 -5.53
N MET A 147 10.64 4.84 -6.46
CA MET A 147 9.48 5.48 -7.09
C MET A 147 8.32 5.59 -6.09
N ASN A 148 8.01 4.52 -5.35
CA ASN A 148 7.01 4.52 -4.30
C ASN A 148 7.37 5.54 -3.20
N ASN A 149 8.63 5.63 -2.79
CA ASN A 149 9.06 6.65 -1.84
C ASN A 149 8.92 8.08 -2.41
N ALA A 150 9.26 8.30 -3.69
CA ALA A 150 9.09 9.61 -4.34
C ALA A 150 7.61 10.02 -4.41
N LEU A 151 6.72 9.11 -4.81
CA LEU A 151 5.27 9.35 -4.90
C LEU A 151 4.66 9.60 -3.52
N PHE A 152 5.08 8.85 -2.49
CA PHE A 152 4.70 9.14 -1.10
C PHE A 152 5.01 10.60 -0.72
N ASN A 153 6.22 11.06 -0.99
CA ASN A 153 6.64 12.42 -0.63
C ASN A 153 5.91 13.49 -1.44
N ASP A 154 5.66 13.26 -2.74
CA ASP A 154 4.91 14.19 -3.60
C ASP A 154 3.46 14.34 -3.13
N TYR A 155 2.74 13.24 -2.90
CA TYR A 155 1.37 13.29 -2.42
C TYR A 155 1.26 13.89 -1.02
N LYS A 156 2.20 13.58 -0.13
CA LYS A 156 2.30 14.22 1.19
C LYS A 156 2.46 15.73 1.06
N LEU A 157 3.36 16.20 0.20
CA LEU A 157 3.58 17.63 -0.03
C LEU A 157 2.31 18.32 -0.57
N LYS A 158 1.62 17.70 -1.53
CA LYS A 158 0.35 18.22 -2.06
C LYS A 158 -0.72 18.37 -0.97
N ALA A 159 -0.86 17.38 -0.09
CA ALA A 159 -1.77 17.46 1.06
C ALA A 159 -1.40 18.61 2.02
N GLU A 160 -0.11 18.80 2.30
CA GLU A 160 0.37 19.88 3.16
C GLU A 160 0.18 21.27 2.56
N GLN A 161 0.34 21.42 1.25
CA GLN A 161 0.15 22.69 0.56
C GLN A 161 -1.32 23.11 0.55
N ILE A 162 -2.24 22.18 0.32
CA ILE A 162 -3.68 22.47 0.27
C ILE A 162 -4.25 22.75 1.65
N SER A 163 -3.78 22.06 2.70
CA SER A 163 -4.25 22.29 4.07
C SER A 163 -3.83 23.64 4.66
N LYS A 164 -2.83 24.30 4.07
CA LYS A 164 -2.33 25.63 4.47
C LYS A 164 -2.92 26.77 3.65
N ALA A 165 -3.69 26.48 2.59
CA ALA A 165 -4.26 27.44 1.66
C ALA A 165 -5.75 27.67 1.94
#